data_AF-A0A5C7RMG1-F1
#
_entry.id   AF-A0A5C7RMG1-F1
#
_cell.length_a   1.000
_cell.length_b   1.000
_cell.length_c   1.000
_cell.angle_alpha   90.00
_cell.angle_beta   90.00
_cell.angle_gamma   90.00
#
_symmetry.space_group_name_H-M   'P 1'
#
loop_
_entity.id
_entity.type
_entity.pdbx_description
1 polymer ?
#
loop_
_entity_poly.entity_id
_entity_poly.type
_entity_poly.pdbx_seq_one_letter_code
_entity_poly.pdbx_strand_id
1 'polypeptide(L)'
;MLSPAAQQRAAFARVEPDKIEVQAAPNLLMTKFSMDLARIKHLKSRQKRTQTKQSLLPEYQAWLDEQLAKVEPLLSHEATMLAWLLIWHLDTGLYGRTLELLSFALCHGIQAPREFERNLIELVTEEISLILSSANNAPQK
;
A
#
# COMPACT_ATOMS: atom_id res chain seq x y z
N MET A 1 -41.28 -39.88 27.83
CA MET A 1 -41.39 -39.11 26.57
C MET A 1 -41.66 -37.66 26.93
N LEU A 2 -40.80 -36.72 26.53
CA LEU A 2 -40.93 -35.30 26.86
C LEU A 2 -41.98 -34.63 25.95
N SER A 3 -42.74 -33.68 26.51
CA SER A 3 -43.87 -32.99 25.85
C SER A 3 -43.42 -32.09 24.68
N PRO A 4 -44.27 -31.87 23.65
CA PRO A 4 -44.00 -30.98 22.52
C PRO A 4 -43.58 -29.56 22.93
N ALA A 5 -44.07 -29.07 24.07
CA ALA A 5 -43.75 -27.74 24.58
C ALA A 5 -42.30 -27.63 25.10
N ALA A 6 -41.68 -28.74 25.52
CA ALA A 6 -40.28 -28.78 25.93
C ALA A 6 -39.32 -28.74 24.73
N GLN A 7 -39.75 -29.28 23.58
CA GLN A 7 -38.99 -29.24 22.32
C GLN A 7 -39.00 -27.82 21.72
N GLN A 8 -40.10 -27.08 21.87
CA GLN A 8 -40.20 -25.70 21.38
C GLN A 8 -39.33 -24.72 22.16
N ARG A 9 -39.06 -24.95 23.46
CA ARG A 9 -38.15 -24.10 24.26
C ARG A 9 -36.66 -24.30 23.94
N ALA A 10 -36.27 -25.46 23.42
CA ALA A 10 -34.89 -25.75 23.04
C ALA A 10 -34.48 -25.16 21.68
N ALA A 11 -35.46 -24.80 20.83
CA ALA A 11 -35.21 -24.27 19.49
C ALA A 11 -34.84 -22.77 19.45
N PHE A 12 -35.17 -22.01 20.50
CA PHE A 12 -34.91 -20.56 20.55
C PHE A 12 -33.60 -20.16 21.26
N ALA A 13 -32.84 -21.13 21.80
CA ALA A 13 -31.66 -20.85 22.62
C ALA A 13 -30.32 -21.03 21.88
N ARG A 14 -30.32 -21.09 20.55
CA ARG A 14 -29.08 -21.12 19.77
C ARG A 14 -29.14 -20.19 18.58
N VAL A 15 -29.26 -18.90 18.87
CA VAL A 15 -28.76 -17.87 17.97
C VAL A 15 -27.28 -17.74 18.32
N GLU A 16 -26.43 -18.45 17.55
CA GLU A 16 -25.01 -18.14 17.52
C GLU A 16 -24.89 -16.65 17.14
N PRO A 17 -24.09 -15.83 17.84
CA PRO A 17 -23.92 -14.44 17.45
C PRO A 17 -23.30 -14.47 16.04
N ASP A 18 -24.12 -14.14 15.06
CA ASP A 18 -23.67 -13.87 13.71
C ASP A 18 -22.49 -12.90 13.85
N LYS A 19 -21.36 -13.26 13.27
CA LYS A 19 -20.21 -12.37 13.23
C LYS A 19 -20.70 -11.16 12.44
N ILE A 20 -21.10 -10.11 13.15
CA ILE A 20 -21.20 -8.79 12.58
C ILE A 20 -19.77 -8.49 12.17
N GLU A 21 -19.45 -8.82 10.93
CA GLU A 21 -18.31 -8.27 10.23
C GLU A 21 -18.61 -6.78 10.19
N VAL A 22 -18.15 -6.09 11.23
CA VAL A 22 -18.20 -4.63 11.30
C VAL A 22 -17.44 -4.22 10.06
N GLN A 23 -18.19 -3.85 9.01
CA GLN A 23 -17.63 -3.25 7.83
C GLN A 23 -16.98 -1.97 8.33
N ALA A 24 -15.68 -2.05 8.62
CA ALA A 24 -14.89 -0.92 9.08
C ALA A 24 -15.17 0.18 8.06
N ALA A 25 -15.64 1.33 8.56
CA ALA A 25 -15.95 2.46 7.70
C ALA A 25 -14.79 2.66 6.71
N PRO A 26 -15.05 2.84 5.40
CA PRO A 26 -13.98 2.93 4.42
C PRO A 26 -12.98 3.99 4.87
N ASN A 27 -11.73 3.60 5.09
CA ASN A 27 -10.68 4.55 5.44
C ASN A 27 -10.61 5.58 4.30
N LEU A 28 -10.95 6.84 4.60
CA LEU A 28 -11.06 7.92 3.61
C LEU A 28 -9.79 8.04 2.76
N LEU A 29 -8.63 7.81 3.37
CA LEU A 29 -7.35 7.83 2.68
C LEU A 29 -7.21 6.68 1.67
N MET A 30 -7.70 5.48 1.98
CA MET A 30 -7.68 4.33 1.06
C MET A 30 -8.60 4.55 -0.14
N THR A 31 -9.79 5.13 0.09
CA THR A 31 -10.71 5.52 -0.98
C THR A 31 -10.06 6.53 -1.91
N LYS A 32 -9.45 7.57 -1.34
CA LYS A 32 -8.68 8.57 -2.09
C LYS A 32 -7.53 7.94 -2.88
N PHE A 33 -6.74 7.09 -2.25
CA PHE A 33 -5.63 6.40 -2.89
C PHE A 33 -6.09 5.57 -4.08
N SER A 34 -7.22 4.87 -3.95
CA SER A 34 -7.80 4.08 -5.04
C SER A 34 -8.17 4.96 -6.23
N MET A 35 -8.75 6.13 -5.99
CA MET A 35 -9.08 7.12 -7.04
C MET A 35 -7.82 7.69 -7.70
N ASP A 36 -6.79 8.01 -6.91
CA ASP A 36 -5.51 8.53 -7.41
C ASP A 36 -4.75 7.50 -8.23
N LEU A 37 -4.71 6.25 -7.77
CA LEU A 37 -4.11 5.14 -8.52
C LEU A 37 -4.82 4.93 -9.86
N ALA A 38 -6.15 4.96 -9.89
CA ALA A 38 -6.93 4.88 -11.13
C ALA A 38 -6.61 6.05 -12.06
N ARG A 39 -6.61 7.28 -11.54
CA ARG A 39 -6.23 8.49 -12.30
C ARG A 39 -4.85 8.34 -12.95
N ILE A 40 -3.85 7.86 -12.21
CA ILE A 40 -2.49 7.64 -12.73
C ILE A 40 -2.48 6.55 -13.80
N LYS A 41 -3.21 5.44 -13.60
CA LYS A 41 -3.29 4.33 -14.57
C LYS A 41 -3.92 4.76 -15.91
N HIS A 42 -4.85 5.72 -15.90
CA HIS A 42 -5.43 6.26 -17.14
C HIS A 42 -4.48 7.17 -17.95
N LEU A 43 -3.39 7.65 -17.37
CA LEU A 43 -2.43 8.50 -18.08
C LEU A 43 -1.47 7.66 -18.95
N LYS A 44 -1.44 7.97 -20.26
CA LYS A 44 -0.57 7.29 -21.22
C LYS A 44 0.90 7.71 -21.14
N SER A 45 1.19 8.98 -20.85
CA SER A 45 2.55 9.51 -20.83
C SER A 45 3.26 9.24 -19.51
N ARG A 46 4.48 8.68 -19.56
CA ARG A 46 5.34 8.48 -18.39
C ARG A 46 5.64 9.79 -17.66
N GLN A 47 5.91 10.86 -18.41
CA GLN A 47 6.17 12.18 -17.84
C GLN A 47 4.94 12.72 -17.09
N LYS A 48 3.74 12.63 -17.69
CA LYS A 48 2.49 13.06 -17.03
C LYS A 48 2.19 12.23 -15.78
N ARG A 49 2.43 10.91 -15.82
CA ARG A 49 2.30 10.04 -14.63
C ARG A 49 3.25 10.49 -13.51
N THR A 50 4.50 10.78 -13.85
CA THR A 50 5.52 11.24 -12.90
C THR A 50 5.14 12.56 -12.25
N GLN A 51 4.74 13.55 -13.05
CA GLN A 51 4.26 14.85 -12.54
C GLN A 51 3.03 14.70 -11.63
N THR A 52 2.09 13.82 -12.01
CA THR A 52 0.89 13.56 -11.19
C THR A 52 1.27 12.92 -9.85
N LYS A 53 2.20 11.95 -9.84
CA LYS A 53 2.72 11.36 -8.61
C LYS A 53 3.38 12.43 -7.73
N GLN A 54 4.25 13.27 -8.29
CA GLN A 54 4.89 14.38 -7.56
C GLN A 54 3.88 15.30 -6.89
N SER A 55 2.79 15.66 -7.58
CA SER A 55 1.76 16.52 -7.00
C SER A 55 0.97 15.87 -5.87
N LEU A 56 0.79 14.54 -5.90
CA LEU A 56 -0.04 13.80 -4.95
C LEU A 56 0.74 13.34 -3.71
N LEU A 57 2.03 13.05 -3.85
CA LEU A 57 2.87 12.51 -2.76
C LEU A 57 2.85 13.32 -1.45
N PRO A 58 2.80 14.67 -1.44
CA PRO A 58 2.70 15.46 -0.22
C PRO A 58 1.49 15.09 0.64
N GLU A 59 0.37 14.70 0.02
CA GLU A 59 -0.89 14.38 0.71
C GLU A 59 -0.82 13.06 1.50
N TYR A 60 0.19 12.23 1.22
CA TYR A 60 0.39 10.93 1.88
C TYR A 60 1.50 10.95 2.94
N GLN A 61 2.27 12.03 3.06
CA GLN A 61 3.46 12.04 3.93
C GLN A 61 3.10 11.85 5.40
N ALA A 62 2.10 12.56 5.91
CA ALA A 62 1.68 12.43 7.30
C ALA A 62 1.31 10.98 7.65
N TRP A 63 0.57 10.30 6.77
CA TRP A 63 0.21 8.90 6.98
C TRP A 63 1.43 7.97 6.93
N LEU A 64 2.37 8.20 6.00
CA LEU A 64 3.61 7.42 5.93
C LEU A 64 4.46 7.60 7.18
N ASP A 65 4.62 8.83 7.67
CA ASP A 65 5.35 9.14 8.89
C ASP A 65 4.72 8.45 10.11
N GLU A 66 3.39 8.49 10.22
CA GLU A 66 2.66 7.77 11.25
C GLU A 66 2.87 6.25 11.16
N GLN A 67 2.88 5.66 9.96
CA GLN A 67 3.08 4.21 9.83
C GLN A 67 4.52 3.81 10.16
N LEU A 68 5.51 4.61 9.75
CA LEU A 68 6.92 4.38 10.04
C LEU A 68 7.23 4.50 11.54
N ALA A 69 6.43 5.25 12.29
CA ALA A 69 6.56 5.39 13.74
C ALA A 69 5.88 4.26 14.55
N LYS A 70 5.01 3.47 13.91
CA LYS A 70 4.31 2.35 14.57
C LYS A 70 5.19 1.10 14.64
N VAL A 71 4.92 0.26 15.63
CA VAL A 71 5.55 -1.06 15.78
C VAL A 71 4.63 -2.15 15.22
N GLU A 72 3.34 -1.88 15.18
CA GLU A 72 2.32 -2.82 14.74
C GLU A 72 2.40 -3.07 13.22
N PRO A 73 2.17 -4.33 12.79
CA PRO A 73 2.12 -4.63 11.37
C PRO A 73 0.92 -3.94 10.71
N LEU A 74 1.14 -3.47 9.49
CA LEU A 74 0.07 -2.89 8.67
C LEU A 74 -0.97 -3.93 8.27
N LEU A 75 -2.21 -3.49 8.12
CA LEU A 75 -3.23 -4.30 7.47
C LEU A 75 -2.87 -4.51 5.99
N SER A 76 -3.33 -5.62 5.38
CA SER A 76 -2.92 -5.99 4.02
C SER A 76 -3.17 -4.90 2.97
N HIS A 77 -4.26 -4.14 3.10
CA HIS A 77 -4.59 -3.04 2.19
C HIS A 77 -3.69 -1.80 2.40
N GLU A 78 -3.32 -1.50 3.65
CA GLU A 78 -2.39 -0.43 3.99
C GLU A 78 -0.97 -0.76 3.54
N ALA A 79 -0.52 -2.00 3.73
CA ALA A 79 0.75 -2.50 3.22
C ALA A 79 0.82 -2.38 1.69
N THR A 80 -0.27 -2.69 0.99
CA THR A 80 -0.37 -2.52 -0.47
C THR A 80 -0.28 -1.05 -0.88
N MET A 81 -0.93 -0.14 -0.14
CA MET A 81 -0.81 1.30 -0.40
C MET A 81 0.62 1.79 -0.17
N LEU A 82 1.27 1.39 0.93
CA LEU A 82 2.65 1.75 1.23
C LEU A 82 3.59 1.28 0.11
N ALA A 83 3.45 0.05 -0.37
CA ALA A 83 4.25 -0.49 -1.46
C ALA A 83 4.12 0.35 -2.75
N TRP A 84 2.90 0.78 -3.09
CA TRP A 84 2.68 1.70 -4.21
C TRP A 84 3.29 3.07 -3.98
N LEU A 85 3.13 3.65 -2.79
CA LEU A 85 3.70 4.95 -2.45
C LEU A 85 5.24 4.92 -2.49
N LEU A 86 5.88 3.84 -2.04
CA LEU A 86 7.31 3.61 -2.21
C LEU A 86 7.72 3.68 -3.69
N ILE A 87 7.01 2.96 -4.55
CA ILE A 87 7.27 2.97 -6.00
C ILE A 87 7.06 4.38 -6.58
N TRP A 88 6.08 5.13 -6.08
CA TRP A 88 5.89 6.53 -6.53
C TRP A 88 7.03 7.43 -6.09
N HIS A 89 7.59 7.26 -4.89
CA HIS A 89 8.80 7.99 -4.49
C HIS A 89 9.98 7.64 -5.41
N LEU A 90 10.13 6.37 -5.76
CA LEU A 90 11.17 5.91 -6.68
C LEU A 90 11.01 6.56 -8.07
N ASP A 91 9.81 6.50 -8.65
CA ASP A 91 9.47 7.08 -9.96
C ASP A 91 9.71 8.59 -10.04
N THR A 92 9.63 9.29 -8.90
CA THR A 92 9.73 10.75 -8.82
C THR A 92 11.11 11.24 -8.41
N GLY A 93 12.06 10.33 -8.19
CA GLY A 93 13.44 10.63 -7.85
C GLY A 93 13.69 10.96 -6.38
N LEU A 94 12.74 10.67 -5.49
CA LEU A 94 12.85 10.93 -4.05
C LEU A 94 13.60 9.79 -3.34
N TYR A 95 14.82 9.49 -3.78
CA TYR A 95 15.53 8.26 -3.42
C TYR A 95 15.80 8.09 -1.92
N GLY A 96 16.11 9.18 -1.20
CA GLY A 96 16.30 9.11 0.26
C GLY A 96 15.07 8.56 0.96
N ARG A 97 13.90 9.12 0.63
CA ARG A 97 12.61 8.65 1.17
C ARG A 97 12.25 7.26 0.67
N THR A 98 12.57 6.92 -0.58
CA THR A 98 12.39 5.55 -1.10
C THR A 98 13.15 4.52 -0.26
N LEU A 99 14.40 4.81 0.13
CA LEU A 99 15.22 3.88 0.92
C LEU A 99 14.69 3.71 2.35
N GLU A 100 14.18 4.79 2.97
CA GLU A 100 13.50 4.71 4.26
C GLU A 100 12.27 3.78 4.19
N LEU A 101 11.41 4.01 3.19
CA LEU A 101 10.21 3.19 2.97
C LEU A 101 10.56 1.74 2.63
N LEU A 102 11.62 1.51 1.84
CA LEU A 102 12.09 0.17 1.51
C LEU A 102 12.56 -0.55 2.77
N SER A 103 13.36 0.10 3.61
CA SER A 103 13.82 -0.52 4.86
C SER A 103 12.64 -0.95 5.73
N PHE A 104 11.64 -0.07 5.89
CA PHE A 104 10.41 -0.40 6.63
C PHE A 104 9.66 -1.58 5.99
N ALA A 105 9.49 -1.56 4.67
CA ALA A 105 8.80 -2.60 3.92
C ALA A 105 9.46 -3.98 4.09
N LEU A 106 10.79 -4.03 4.11
CA LEU A 106 11.53 -5.27 4.33
C LEU A 106 11.39 -5.80 5.75
N CYS A 107 11.51 -4.94 6.76
CA CYS A 107 11.31 -5.32 8.15
C CYS A 107 9.92 -5.91 8.40
N HIS A 108 8.90 -5.43 7.69
CA HIS A 108 7.50 -5.86 7.85
C HIS A 108 7.04 -6.88 6.79
N GLY A 109 7.93 -7.35 5.92
CA GLY A 109 7.58 -8.35 4.89
C GLY A 109 6.58 -7.85 3.84
N ILE A 110 6.51 -6.54 3.61
CA ILE A 110 5.62 -5.93 2.63
C ILE A 110 6.07 -6.32 1.21
N GLN A 111 5.11 -6.82 0.43
CA GLN A 111 5.35 -7.27 -0.93
C GLN A 111 5.08 -6.17 -1.95
N ALA A 112 5.70 -6.30 -3.13
CA ALA A 112 5.35 -5.44 -4.26
C ALA A 112 3.87 -5.64 -4.65
N PRO A 113 3.21 -4.62 -5.24
CA PRO A 113 1.88 -4.80 -5.79
C PRO A 113 1.86 -5.89 -6.87
N ARG A 114 0.72 -6.57 -7.00
CA ARG A 114 0.57 -7.73 -7.91
C ARG A 114 0.84 -7.41 -9.39
N GLU A 115 0.79 -6.14 -9.77
CA GLU A 115 1.12 -5.67 -11.11
C GLU A 115 2.63 -5.70 -11.44
N PHE A 116 3.48 -6.00 -10.46
CA PHE A 116 4.93 -6.12 -10.63
C PHE A 116 5.36 -7.57 -10.48
N GLU A 117 6.15 -8.06 -11.44
CA GLU A 117 6.80 -9.38 -11.35
C GLU A 117 8.02 -9.35 -10.41
N ARG A 118 8.66 -8.18 -10.31
CA ARG A 118 9.83 -7.92 -9.47
C ARG A 118 9.42 -7.53 -8.05
N ASN A 119 10.23 -7.92 -7.07
CA ASN A 119 10.04 -7.49 -5.68
C ASN A 119 10.53 -6.04 -5.47
N LEU A 120 10.23 -5.46 -4.30
CA LEU A 120 10.57 -4.07 -3.98
C LEU A 120 12.08 -3.79 -3.99
N ILE A 121 12.92 -4.74 -3.56
CA ILE A 121 14.39 -4.58 -3.57
C ILE A 121 14.90 -4.52 -4.99
N GLU A 122 14.43 -5.43 -5.84
CA GLU A 122 14.81 -5.50 -7.26
C GLU A 122 14.44 -4.21 -7.98
N LEU A 123 13.21 -3.72 -7.79
CA LEU A 123 12.75 -2.46 -8.38
C LEU A 123 13.64 -1.28 -7.99
N VAL A 124 13.95 -1.14 -6.70
CA VAL A 124 14.77 -0.02 -6.20
C VAL A 124 16.22 -0.14 -6.64
N THR A 125 16.81 -1.35 -6.56
CA THR A 125 18.21 -1.58 -6.92
C THR A 125 18.45 -1.36 -8.41
N GLU A 126 17.54 -1.83 -9.26
CA GLU A 126 17.62 -1.64 -10.70
C GLU A 126 17.59 -0.15 -11.08
N GLU A 127 16.64 0.61 -10.52
CA GLU A 127 16.55 2.05 -10.80
C GLU A 127 17.81 2.80 -10.33
N ILE A 128 18.29 2.54 -9.11
CA ILE A 128 19.53 3.16 -8.60
C ILE A 128 20.73 2.81 -9.49
N SER A 129 20.84 1.55 -9.91
CA SER A 129 21.92 1.10 -10.81
C SER A 129 21.89 1.83 -12.16
N LEU A 130 20.70 2.01 -12.75
CA LEU A 130 20.50 2.75 -13.99
C LEU A 130 20.95 4.21 -13.85
N ILE A 131 20.57 4.86 -12.76
CA ILE A 131 20.93 6.27 -12.50
C ILE A 131 22.45 6.41 -12.35
N LEU A 132 23.09 5.58 -11.53
CA LEU A 132 24.54 5.63 -11.33
C LEU A 132 25.31 5.36 -12.63
N SER A 133 24.84 4.40 -13.43
CA SER A 133 25.42 4.11 -14.75
C SER A 133 25.28 5.30 -15.70
N SER A 134 24.15 5.99 -15.67
CA SER A 134 23.94 7.20 -16.49
C SER A 134 24.85 8.36 -16.06
N ALA A 135 25.06 8.53 -14.76
CA ALA A 135 25.93 9.57 -14.21
C ALA A 135 27.42 9.29 -14.53
N ASN A 136 27.85 8.03 -14.48
CA ASN A 136 29.23 7.64 -14.81
C ASN A 136 29.59 7.90 -16.28
N ASN A 137 28.62 7.81 -17.18
CA ASN A 137 28.82 8.01 -18.62
C ASN A 137 28.60 9.48 -19.07
N ALA A 138 28.32 10.40 -18.14
CA ALA A 138 28.21 11.82 -18.46
C ALA A 138 29.59 12.39 -18.82
N PRO A 139 29.71 13.22 -19.90
CA PRO A 139 31.00 13.78 -20.29
C PRO A 139 31.59 14.61 -19.14
N GLN A 140 32.80 14.24 -18.70
CA GLN A 140 33.55 15.05 -17.74
C GLN A 140 33.96 16.35 -18.45
N LYS A 141 33.49 17.47 -17.90
CA LYS A 141 33.71 18.80 -18.45
C LYS A 141 35.04 19.38 -18.00
#